data_AF-A2VA39-F1
#
_entry.id   AF-A2VA39-F1
#
_cell.length_a   1.000
_cell.length_b   1.000
_cell.length_c   1.000
_cell.angle_alpha   90.00
_cell.angle_beta   90.00
_cell.angle_gamma   90.00
#
_symmetry.space_group_name_H-M   'P 1'
#
loop_
_entity.id
_entity.type
_entity.pdbx_description
1 polymer ?
#
loop_
_entity_poly.entity_id
_entity_poly.type
_entity_poly.pdbx_seq_one_letter_code
_entity_poly.pdbx_strand_id
1 'polypeptide(L)' 'TSVHWHGMILPSGMDGVGGLSQPHIPAGKTFVYEFDLVKSGTFWYHS' A
#
# COMPACT_ATOMS: atom_id res chain seq x y z
N THR A 1 11.90 -0.29 0.43
CA THR A 1 10.75 0.03 1.30
C THR A 1 9.46 -0.22 0.54
N SER A 2 8.38 -0.50 1.23
CA SER A 2 7.00 -0.42 0.73
C SER A 2 6.09 -0.03 1.89
N VAL A 3 4.81 0.28 1.66
CA VAL A 3 3.85 0.58 2.73
C VAL A 3 2.62 -0.29 2.55
N HIS A 4 2.39 -1.22 3.47
CA HIS A 4 1.16 -2.01 3.54
C HIS A 4 0.07 -1.25 4.28
N TRP A 5 -1.15 -1.30 3.74
CA TRP A 5 -2.34 -0.62 4.28
C TRP A 5 -3.24 -1.64 5.00
N HIS A 6 -2.88 -1.94 6.24
CA HIS A 6 -3.43 -3.04 6.99
C HIS A 6 -4.95 -2.90 7.23
N GLY A 7 -5.70 -3.87 6.70
CA GLY A 7 -7.16 -3.97 6.86
C GLY A 7 -7.96 -3.16 5.84
N MET A 8 -7.32 -2.53 4.86
CA MET A 8 -7.98 -1.76 3.81
C MET A 8 -8.31 -2.60 2.58
N ILE A 9 -9.45 -2.30 1.95
CA ILE A 9 -9.86 -2.93 0.68
C ILE A 9 -9.44 -1.99 -0.44
N LEU A 10 -8.57 -2.47 -1.31
CA LEU A 10 -7.90 -1.65 -2.33
C LEU A 10 -7.48 -2.51 -3.53
N PRO A 11 -7.24 -1.91 -4.70
CA PRO A 11 -6.71 -2.64 -5.85
C PRO A 11 -5.37 -3.29 -5.51
N SER A 12 -5.14 -4.52 -6.01
CA SER A 12 -3.95 -5.31 -5.68
C SER A 12 -2.65 -4.50 -5.73
N GLY A 13 -2.43 -3.70 -6.79
CA GLY A 13 -1.22 -2.88 -6.97
C GLY A 13 -0.97 -1.77 -5.95
N MET A 14 -1.89 -1.52 -5.01
CA MET A 14 -1.78 -0.51 -3.96
C MET A 14 -1.53 -1.11 -2.58
N ASP A 15 -1.44 -2.44 -2.45
CA ASP A 15 -1.37 -3.10 -1.15
C ASP A 15 0.01 -3.05 -0.48
N GLY A 16 1.05 -2.65 -1.22
CA GLY A 16 2.38 -2.46 -0.63
C GLY A 16 3.14 -3.71 -0.19
N VAL A 17 2.70 -4.91 -0.60
CA VAL A 17 3.44 -6.16 -0.43
C VAL A 17 4.51 -6.25 -1.52
N GLY A 18 5.74 -5.87 -1.15
CA GLY A 18 6.88 -5.84 -2.07
C GLY A 18 7.19 -7.21 -2.68
N GLY A 19 7.23 -7.27 -4.02
CA GLY A 19 7.44 -8.50 -4.80
C GLY A 19 6.17 -9.30 -5.11
N LEU A 20 5.02 -8.91 -4.56
CA LEU A 20 3.72 -9.52 -4.85
C LEU A 20 2.78 -8.51 -5.52
N SER A 21 2.37 -7.46 -4.80
CA SER A 21 1.46 -6.44 -5.36
C SER A 21 2.19 -5.38 -6.16
N GLN A 22 3.43 -5.06 -5.79
CA GLN A 22 4.25 -4.07 -6.46
C GLN A 22 5.75 -4.35 -6.26
N PRO A 23 6.64 -3.82 -7.11
CA PRO A 23 8.07 -3.82 -6.83
C PRO A 23 8.41 -3.04 -5.56
N HIS A 24 9.50 -3.41 -4.89
CA HIS A 24 10.05 -2.62 -3.80
C HIS A 24 10.40 -1.20 -4.27
N ILE A 25 10.10 -0.19 -3.46
CA ILE A 25 10.51 1.20 -3.70
C ILE A 25 12.02 1.29 -3.44
N PRO A 26 12.84 1.60 -4.46
CA PRO A 26 14.27 1.75 -4.29
C PRO A 26 14.63 2.99 -3.45
N ALA A 27 15.85 3.01 -2.91
CA ALA A 27 16.34 4.17 -2.17
C ALA A 27 16.29 5.45 -3.04
N GLY A 28 15.78 6.54 -2.44
CA GLY A 28 15.63 7.83 -3.13
C GLY A 28 14.55 7.87 -4.22
N LYS A 29 13.71 6.84 -4.33
CA LYS A 29 12.57 6.81 -5.24
C LYS A 29 11.25 6.92 -4.47
N THR A 30 10.19 7.21 -5.21
CA THR A 30 8.84 7.42 -4.69
C THR A 30 7.86 6.50 -5.38
N PHE A 31 6.82 6.10 -4.66
CA PHE A 31 5.63 5.45 -5.20
C PHE A 31 4.40 6.19 -4.67
N VAL A 32 3.39 6.38 -5.54
CA VAL A 32 2.13 7.03 -5.17
C VAL A 32 1.09 5.95 -4.90
N TYR A 33 0.59 5.92 -3.67
CA TYR A 33 -0.55 5.11 -3.30
C TYR A 33 -1.82 5.93 -3.49
N GLU A 34 -2.71 5.46 -4.37
CA GLU A 34 -3.97 6.13 -4.67
C GLU A 34 -5.09 5.09 -4.80
N PHE A 35 -6.10 5.21 -3.95
CA PHE A 35 -7.25 4.30 -3.92
C PHE A 35 -8.41 4.95 -3.15
N ASP A 36 -9.63 4.48 -3.43
CA ASP A 36 -10.83 4.93 -2.75
C ASP A 36 -11.02 4.26 -1.38
N LEU A 37 -11.47 5.03 -0.39
CA LEU A 37 -11.88 4.49 0.91
C LEU A 37 -13.34 4.03 0.84
N VAL A 38 -13.54 2.71 0.71
CA VAL A 38 -14.88 2.11 0.57
C VAL A 38 -15.45 1.55 1.88
N LYS A 39 -14.66 1.57 2.96
CA LYS A 39 -15.04 1.02 4.27
C LYS A 39 -14.61 1.96 5.40
N SER A 40 -15.52 2.23 6.34
CA SER A 40 -15.22 2.99 7.56
C SER A 40 -14.64 2.08 8.65
N GLY A 41 -13.75 2.63 9.48
CA GLY A 41 -13.14 1.92 10.61
C GLY A 41 -11.80 2.50 11.03
N THR A 42 -11.14 1.82 11.97
CA THR A 42 -9.77 2.12 12.37
C THR A 42 -8.82 1.18 11.63
N PHE A 43 -7.90 1.75 10.88
CA PHE A 43 -6.88 1.04 10.11
C PHE A 43 -5.51 1.63 10.42
N TRP A 44 -4.46 1.06 9.85
CA TRP A 44 -3.10 1.52 10.05
C TRP A 44 -2.24 1.13 8.84
N TYR A 45 -1.05 1.72 8.78
CA TYR A 45 -0.08 1.41 7.74
C TYR A 45 1.26 1.06 8.38
N HIS A 46 2.03 0.23 7.70
CA HIS A 46 3.39 -0.13 8.13
C HIS A 46 4.26 -0.50 6.93
N SER A 47 5.57 -0.52 7.15
CA SER A 47 6.53 -0.98 6.14
C SER A 47 6.62 -2.50 6.09
#